data_AF-A0A1B0C227-F1
#
_entry.id   AF-A0A1B0C227-F1
#
_cell.length_a   1.000
_cell.length_b   1.000
_cell.length_c   1.000
_cell.angle_alpha   90.00
_cell.angle_beta   90.00
_cell.angle_gamma   90.00
#
_symmetry.space_group_name_H-M   'P 1'
#
loop_
_entity.id
_entity.type
_entity.pdbx_description
1 polymer ?
#
loop_
_entity_poly.entity_id
_entity_poly.type
_entity_poly.pdbx_seq_one_letter_code
_entity_poly.pdbx_strand_id
1 'polypeptide(L)'
;MLGYLIQLVLAILQFLYDKERKATYWTIIGLRSLGIWLEVWICNSLAQIVSFSETEPKIAQKYIERPVLFYRSDKQALNKFDLRYVILLKSVKQLEAYIHRNFYLRFANKTPSLDHLDDYETHFTVMNYQTGAELHHLRYEDFLPLWQKQNLENLWHKQEDKIFQML
;
A
#
# COMPACT_ATOMS: atom_id res chain seq x y z
N MET A 1 -15.91 23.78 2.48
CA MET A 1 -15.69 22.50 3.18
C MET A 1 -15.21 21.48 2.16
N LEU A 2 -14.03 21.71 1.57
CA LEU A 2 -13.38 20.72 0.73
C LEU A 2 -12.70 19.74 1.68
N GLY A 3 -13.32 18.56 1.84
CA GLY A 3 -12.66 17.44 2.49
C GLY A 3 -11.44 17.10 1.66
N TYR A 4 -10.28 17.55 2.11
CA TYR A 4 -9.01 16.93 1.79
C TYR A 4 -9.10 15.52 2.37
N LEU A 5 -9.69 14.61 1.59
CA LEU A 5 -9.51 13.19 1.75
C LEU A 5 -8.04 12.97 1.46
N ILE A 6 -7.20 13.18 2.48
CA ILE A 6 -5.79 12.85 2.44
C ILE A 6 -5.77 11.36 2.21
N GLN A 7 -5.63 10.97 0.95
CA GLN A 7 -5.46 9.60 0.53
C GLN A 7 -4.00 9.24 0.85
N LEU A 8 -3.65 9.29 2.14
CA LEU A 8 -2.44 8.65 2.64
C LEU A 8 -2.69 7.17 2.45
N VAL A 9 -2.21 6.63 1.32
CA VAL A 9 -2.16 5.20 1.07
C VAL A 9 -1.12 4.64 2.01
N LEU A 10 -1.59 4.38 3.21
CA LEU A 10 -0.81 3.95 4.34
C LEU A 10 -0.56 2.45 4.18
N ALA A 11 0.54 2.11 3.50
CA ALA A 11 1.10 0.75 3.47
C ALA A 11 1.71 0.38 4.84
N ILE A 12 0.97 0.56 5.94
CA ILE A 12 1.45 0.46 7.32
C ILE A 12 1.82 -0.98 7.65
N LEU A 13 0.96 -1.93 7.28
CA LEU A 13 1.20 -3.35 7.55
C LEU A 13 2.49 -3.83 6.86
N GLN A 14 2.73 -3.33 5.65
CA GLN A 14 3.89 -3.69 4.85
C GLN A 14 5.18 -3.07 5.42
N PHE A 15 5.10 -1.83 5.88
CA PHE A 15 6.20 -1.12 6.49
C PHE A 15 6.67 -1.76 7.81
N LEU A 16 5.73 -2.25 8.64
CA LEU A 16 6.05 -2.93 9.89
C LEU A 16 6.97 -4.16 9.70
N TYR A 17 6.84 -4.86 8.58
CA TYR A 17 7.62 -6.07 8.30
C TYR A 17 8.99 -5.81 7.65
N ASP A 18 9.23 -4.61 7.13
CA ASP A 18 10.44 -4.31 6.33
C ASP A 18 11.32 -3.17 6.89
N LYS A 19 10.97 -2.61 8.05
CA LYS A 19 11.64 -1.43 8.63
C LYS A 19 13.14 -1.61 8.90
N GLU A 20 13.61 -2.82 9.23
CA GLU A 20 14.99 -3.04 9.70
C GLU A 20 15.99 -3.44 8.59
N ARG A 21 15.53 -3.60 7.34
CA ARG A 21 16.38 -4.09 6.24
C ARG A 21 16.97 -2.96 5.40
N LYS A 22 18.17 -3.16 4.87
CA LYS A 22 18.75 -2.28 3.83
C LYS A 22 17.86 -2.33 2.57
N ALA A 23 17.68 -1.18 1.92
CA ALA A 23 16.93 -1.06 0.68
C ALA A 23 17.76 -1.56 -0.50
N THR A 24 17.20 -2.47 -1.29
CA THR A 24 17.75 -2.87 -2.60
C THR A 24 16.99 -2.18 -3.73
N TYR A 25 15.68 -2.03 -3.57
CA TYR A 25 14.80 -1.36 -4.51
C TYR A 25 14.21 -0.07 -3.91
N TRP A 26 13.93 0.88 -4.78
CA TRP A 26 13.43 2.22 -4.48
C TRP A 26 12.19 2.49 -5.30
N THR A 27 11.20 3.10 -4.67
CA THR A 27 10.06 3.72 -5.32
C THR A 27 10.34 5.20 -5.47
N ILE A 28 10.28 5.69 -6.70
CA ILE A 28 10.44 7.10 -7.04
C ILE A 28 9.06 7.65 -7.38
N ILE A 29 8.64 8.72 -6.69
CA ILE A 29 7.30 9.29 -6.77
C ILE A 29 7.39 10.74 -7.24
N GLY A 30 6.74 11.06 -8.35
CA GLY A 30 6.52 12.43 -8.84
C GLY A 30 5.69 13.26 -7.85
N LEU A 31 6.12 14.48 -7.53
CA LEU A 31 5.36 15.35 -6.60
C LEU A 31 4.05 15.87 -7.19
N ARG A 32 3.94 15.91 -8.53
CA ARG A 32 2.71 16.29 -9.23
C ARG A 32 1.69 15.16 -9.32
N SER A 33 2.05 13.96 -8.87
CA SER A 33 1.18 12.79 -8.94
C SER A 33 -0.18 13.00 -8.26
N LEU A 34 -0.35 13.92 -7.29
CA LEU A 34 -1.66 14.33 -6.72
C LEU A 34 -2.65 13.17 -6.43
N GLY A 35 -2.14 11.99 -6.03
CA GLY A 35 -2.96 10.80 -5.75
C GLY A 35 -3.27 9.90 -6.96
N ILE A 36 -2.71 10.20 -8.13
CA ILE A 36 -2.78 9.43 -9.36
C ILE A 36 -1.44 8.70 -9.53
N TRP A 37 -1.47 7.36 -9.48
CA TRP A 37 -0.30 6.47 -9.55
C TRP A 37 0.41 6.43 -10.92
N LEU A 38 0.27 7.48 -11.74
CA LEU A 38 0.83 7.55 -13.09
C LEU A 38 2.32 7.96 -13.11
N GLU A 39 2.82 8.56 -12.04
CA GLU A 39 4.22 9.01 -11.91
C GLU A 39 4.94 8.31 -10.76
N VAL A 40 4.80 6.98 -10.70
CA VAL A 40 5.49 6.16 -9.71
C VAL A 40 6.30 5.08 -10.41
N TRP A 41 7.59 5.06 -10.14
CA TRP A 41 8.54 4.12 -10.72
C TRP A 41 9.19 3.27 -9.63
N ILE A 42 9.53 2.03 -9.96
CA ILE A 42 10.33 1.16 -9.10
C ILE A 42 11.66 0.91 -9.80
N CYS A 43 12.77 1.13 -9.10
CA CYS A 43 14.10 0.95 -9.62
C CYS A 43 15.07 0.43 -8.57
N ASN A 44 16.18 -0.16 -8.99
CA ASN A 44 17.29 -0.57 -8.11
C ASN A 44 18.64 0.02 -8.55
N SER A 45 18.62 0.91 -9.55
CA SER A 45 19.81 1.54 -10.10
C SER A 45 19.97 2.96 -9.61
N LEU A 46 21.10 3.26 -8.97
CA LEU A 46 21.43 4.62 -8.55
C LEU A 46 21.45 5.59 -9.73
N ALA A 47 21.94 5.15 -10.89
CA ALA A 47 21.96 5.98 -12.10
C ALA A 47 20.55 6.41 -12.51
N GLN A 48 19.58 5.50 -12.47
CA GLN A 48 18.17 5.84 -12.75
C GLN A 48 17.63 6.84 -11.73
N ILE A 49 17.93 6.66 -10.43
CA ILE A 49 17.51 7.61 -9.38
C ILE A 49 18.08 9.01 -9.63
N VAL A 50 19.35 9.11 -10.00
CA VAL A 50 19.99 10.39 -10.33
C VAL A 50 19.33 11.01 -11.57
N SER A 51 19.12 10.25 -12.65
CA SER A 51 18.41 10.76 -13.83
C SER A 51 16.99 11.22 -13.52
N PHE A 52 16.27 10.53 -12.65
CA PHE A 52 14.94 10.98 -12.20
C PHE A 52 15.00 12.32 -11.46
N SER A 53 16.08 12.61 -10.74
CA SER A 53 16.24 13.87 -10.01
C SER A 53 16.46 15.10 -10.90
N GLU A 54 16.84 14.90 -12.16
CA GLU A 54 17.15 15.98 -13.11
C GLU A 54 15.90 16.64 -13.71
N THR A 55 14.73 15.98 -13.68
CA THR A 55 13.53 16.47 -14.36
C THR A 55 12.64 17.34 -13.47
N GLU A 56 12.24 16.82 -12.32
CA GLU A 56 11.43 17.54 -11.32
C GLU A 56 11.69 16.96 -9.93
N PRO A 57 11.39 17.69 -8.85
CA PRO A 57 11.57 17.17 -7.50
C PRO A 57 10.69 15.93 -7.29
N LYS A 58 11.29 14.88 -6.72
CA LYS A 58 10.68 13.57 -6.50
C LYS A 58 10.97 13.06 -5.10
N ILE A 59 10.11 12.17 -4.61
CA ILE A 59 10.35 11.45 -3.36
C ILE A 59 10.93 10.09 -3.71
N ALA A 60 12.10 9.78 -3.15
CA ALA A 60 12.63 8.42 -3.13
C ALA A 60 12.23 7.75 -1.82
N GLN A 61 11.48 6.65 -1.92
CA GLN A 61 11.06 5.83 -0.80
C GLN A 61 11.63 4.42 -0.98
N LYS A 62 12.03 3.77 0.11
CA LYS A 62 12.39 2.35 0.05
C LYS A 62 11.19 1.54 -0.47
N TYR A 63 11.40 0.72 -1.51
CA TYR A 63 10.38 -0.20 -1.98
C TYR A 63 10.28 -1.40 -1.04
N ILE A 64 9.05 -1.85 -0.77
CA ILE A 64 8.81 -2.99 0.12
C ILE A 64 8.91 -4.28 -0.70
N GLU A 65 10.06 -4.92 -0.61
CA GLU A 65 10.44 -6.09 -1.43
C GLU A 65 9.72 -7.38 -1.00
N ARG A 66 9.35 -7.48 0.28
CA ARG A 66 8.69 -8.67 0.85
C ARG A 66 7.38 -8.27 1.52
N PRO A 67 6.37 -7.90 0.72
CA PRO A 67 5.09 -7.56 1.31
C PRO A 67 4.45 -8.80 1.94
N VAL A 68 3.71 -8.59 3.02
CA VAL A 68 2.69 -9.50 3.51
C VAL A 68 1.71 -9.78 2.37
N LEU A 69 1.49 -11.07 2.10
CA LEU A 69 0.65 -11.54 1.02
C LEU A 69 -0.68 -12.05 1.56
N PHE A 70 -1.70 -11.97 0.73
CA PHE A 70 -3.01 -12.54 1.02
C PHE A 70 -3.39 -13.51 -0.09
N TYR A 71 -3.84 -14.70 0.28
CA TYR A 71 -4.27 -15.70 -0.67
C TYR A 71 -5.66 -15.35 -1.21
N ARG A 72 -5.72 -15.11 -2.51
CA ARG A 72 -6.93 -14.80 -3.28
C ARG A 72 -7.44 -16.07 -3.96
N SER A 73 -8.60 -16.56 -3.51
CA SER A 73 -9.21 -17.78 -4.06
C SER A 73 -9.68 -17.64 -5.50
N ASP A 74 -10.05 -16.44 -5.92
CA ASP A 74 -10.43 -16.10 -7.30
C ASP A 74 -9.25 -16.19 -8.27
N LYS A 75 -8.03 -15.86 -7.81
CA LYS A 75 -6.79 -15.95 -8.60
C LYS A 75 -5.98 -17.21 -8.33
N GLN A 76 -6.34 -17.99 -7.31
CA GLN A 76 -5.58 -19.15 -6.82
C GLN A 76 -4.11 -18.79 -6.53
N ALA A 77 -3.87 -17.58 -6.03
CA ALA A 77 -2.53 -17.01 -5.90
C ALA A 77 -2.39 -16.13 -4.65
N LEU A 78 -1.14 -15.90 -4.23
CA LEU A 78 -0.78 -14.95 -3.18
C LEU A 78 -0.56 -13.57 -3.81
N ASN A 79 -1.36 -12.59 -3.42
CA ASN A 79 -1.27 -11.24 -3.97
C ASN A 79 -0.88 -10.22 -2.90
N LYS A 80 -0.15 -9.19 -3.33
CA LYS A 80 0.12 -8.00 -2.52
C LYS A 80 -1.18 -7.24 -2.30
N PHE A 81 -1.31 -6.66 -1.11
CA PHE A 81 -2.45 -5.83 -0.75
C PHE A 81 -2.05 -4.70 0.18
N ASP A 82 -2.92 -3.69 0.26
CA ASP A 82 -2.84 -2.61 1.22
C ASP A 82 -4.19 -2.36 1.90
N LEU A 83 -4.13 -1.60 2.99
CA LEU A 83 -5.26 -1.23 3.82
C LEU A 83 -5.48 0.27 3.72
N ARG A 84 -6.73 0.68 3.52
CA ARG A 84 -7.13 2.08 3.56
C ARG A 84 -8.11 2.31 4.71
N TYR A 85 -7.57 2.82 5.81
CA TYR A 85 -8.35 3.35 6.92
C TYR A 85 -8.95 4.71 6.57
N VAL A 86 -10.10 5.02 7.16
CA VAL A 86 -10.70 6.35 7.12
C VAL A 86 -10.46 7.00 8.48
N ILE A 87 -9.80 8.16 8.47
CA ILE A 87 -9.52 8.94 9.68
C ILE A 87 -10.35 10.23 9.61
N LEU A 88 -11.15 10.47 10.65
CA LEU A 88 -11.90 11.71 10.85
C LEU A 88 -11.10 12.62 11.77
N LEU A 89 -10.56 13.70 11.22
CA LEU A 89 -9.91 14.76 12.00
C LEU A 89 -10.99 15.76 12.45
N LYS A 90 -11.28 15.80 13.75
CA LYS A 90 -12.29 16.69 14.33
C LYS A 90 -11.71 18.06 14.68
N SER A 91 -10.50 18.10 15.24
CA SER A 91 -9.83 19.34 15.60
C SER A 91 -8.32 19.24 15.44
N VAL A 92 -7.70 20.34 15.01
CA VAL A 92 -6.23 20.53 14.97
C VAL A 92 -5.73 21.43 16.10
N LYS A 93 -6.62 22.21 16.72
CA LYS A 93 -6.31 23.04 17.89
C LYS A 93 -6.87 22.30 19.10
N GLN A 94 -6.00 21.59 19.80
CA GLN A 94 -6.29 20.34 20.53
C GLN A 94 -6.56 19.21 19.53
N LEU A 95 -5.51 18.46 19.20
CA LEU A 95 -5.56 17.40 18.20
C LEU A 95 -6.58 16.35 18.64
N GLU A 96 -7.63 16.19 17.86
CA GLU A 96 -8.68 15.22 18.09
C GLU A 96 -9.01 14.53 16.77
N ALA A 97 -8.75 13.23 16.69
CA ALA A 97 -8.98 12.42 15.51
C ALA A 97 -9.58 11.06 15.89
N TYR A 98 -10.36 10.49 14.97
CA TYR A 98 -11.04 9.21 15.13
C TYR A 98 -10.71 8.32 13.93
N ILE A 99 -10.48 7.03 14.17
CA ILE A 99 -10.22 6.05 13.11
C ILE A 99 -11.46 5.17 12.95
N HIS A 100 -11.97 5.06 11.73
CA HIS A 100 -12.99 4.06 11.41
C HIS A 100 -12.33 2.69 11.32
N ARG A 101 -12.72 1.76 12.20
CA ARG A 101 -12.11 0.41 12.27
C ARG A 101 -12.31 -0.40 10.98
N ASN A 102 -13.44 -0.22 10.29
CA ASN A 102 -13.66 -0.90 9.01
C ASN A 102 -12.84 -0.18 7.93
N PHE A 103 -11.81 -0.85 7.44
CA PHE A 103 -10.97 -0.37 6.36
C PHE A 103 -11.37 -0.96 5.00
N TYR A 104 -10.89 -0.33 3.93
CA TYR A 104 -10.99 -0.87 2.58
C TYR A 104 -9.71 -1.63 2.22
N LEU A 105 -9.87 -2.81 1.64
CA LEU A 105 -8.77 -3.59 1.06
C LEU A 105 -8.58 -3.22 -0.40
N ARG A 106 -7.32 -3.24 -0.84
CA ARG A 106 -6.94 -3.04 -2.24
C ARG A 106 -5.87 -4.07 -2.59
N PHE A 107 -6.04 -4.74 -3.72
CA PHE A 107 -5.22 -5.87 -4.12
C PHE A 107 -4.51 -5.61 -5.44
N ALA A 108 -3.28 -6.10 -5.52
CA ALA A 108 -2.61 -6.33 -6.79
C ALA A 108 -3.29 -7.51 -7.52
N ASN A 109 -3.21 -7.51 -8.85
CA ASN A 109 -3.82 -8.55 -9.68
C ASN A 109 -2.88 -9.71 -9.97
N LYS A 110 -1.57 -9.48 -9.87
CA LYS A 110 -0.54 -10.50 -10.07
C LYS A 110 0.19 -10.82 -8.78
N THR A 111 0.81 -12.00 -8.75
CA THR A 111 1.69 -12.42 -7.65
C THR A 111 2.92 -11.51 -7.63
N PRO A 112 3.37 -11.06 -6.46
CA PRO A 112 4.56 -10.21 -6.39
C PRO A 112 5.78 -10.89 -6.99
N SER A 113 6.43 -10.17 -7.91
CA SER A 113 7.72 -10.52 -8.51
C SER A 113 8.58 -9.26 -8.57
N LEU A 114 9.91 -9.44 -8.58
CA LEU A 114 10.90 -8.39 -8.79
C LEU A 114 11.57 -8.49 -10.17
N ASP A 115 11.11 -9.42 -11.03
CA ASP A 115 11.68 -9.68 -12.35
C ASP A 115 11.32 -8.57 -13.35
N HIS A 116 10.12 -7.98 -13.20
CA HIS A 116 9.56 -6.97 -14.11
C HIS A 116 9.06 -5.75 -13.31
N LEU A 117 9.96 -4.81 -13.01
CA LEU A 117 9.69 -3.64 -12.15
C LEU A 117 8.69 -2.63 -12.73
N ASP A 118 8.42 -2.73 -14.02
CA ASP A 118 7.48 -1.90 -14.78
C ASP A 118 6.06 -2.50 -14.85
N ASP A 119 5.85 -3.73 -14.35
CA ASP A 119 4.54 -4.38 -14.37
C ASP A 119 3.59 -3.81 -13.31
N TYR A 120 2.67 -2.94 -13.77
CA TYR A 120 1.72 -2.24 -12.92
C TYR A 120 0.91 -3.17 -12.00
N GLU A 121 0.36 -4.25 -12.57
CA GLU A 121 -0.56 -5.16 -11.88
C GLU A 121 0.13 -6.04 -10.82
N THR A 122 1.47 -6.09 -10.86
CA THR A 122 2.33 -6.76 -9.89
C THR A 122 2.66 -5.84 -8.71
N HIS A 123 2.96 -4.56 -9.01
CA HIS A 123 3.56 -3.66 -8.03
C HIS A 123 2.55 -2.74 -7.32
N PHE A 124 1.46 -2.39 -7.98
CA PHE A 124 0.42 -1.51 -7.45
C PHE A 124 -0.84 -2.30 -7.08
N THR A 125 -1.64 -1.71 -6.21
CA THR A 125 -2.87 -2.30 -5.64
C THR A 125 -4.12 -1.52 -6.04
N VAL A 126 -3.97 -0.39 -6.75
CA VAL A 126 -5.06 0.51 -7.12
C VAL A 126 -5.45 0.28 -8.57
N MET A 127 -6.29 -0.71 -8.85
CA MET A 127 -6.62 -1.08 -10.24
C MET A 127 -7.60 -0.14 -10.95
N ASN A 128 -8.05 0.94 -10.30
CA ASN A 128 -9.04 1.87 -10.85
C ASN A 128 -8.55 2.70 -12.07
N TYR A 129 -7.24 2.76 -12.30
CA TYR A 129 -6.66 3.63 -13.34
C TYR A 129 -6.35 2.89 -14.65
N GLN A 130 -6.48 1.57 -14.67
CA GLN A 130 -6.19 0.76 -15.84
C GLN A 130 -7.49 0.26 -16.48
N THR A 131 -7.73 0.66 -17.72
CA THR A 131 -8.91 0.26 -18.48
C THR A 131 -8.97 -1.26 -18.58
N GLY A 132 -10.07 -1.86 -18.13
CA GLY A 132 -10.28 -3.31 -18.18
C GLY A 132 -9.59 -4.10 -17.06
N ALA A 133 -8.88 -3.45 -16.13
CA ALA A 133 -8.31 -4.14 -14.98
C ALA A 133 -9.41 -4.63 -14.03
N GLU A 134 -9.22 -5.82 -13.49
CA GLU A 134 -10.17 -6.43 -12.56
C GLU A 134 -10.05 -5.79 -11.17
N LEU A 135 -11.19 -5.44 -10.58
CA LEU A 135 -11.28 -4.94 -9.21
C LEU A 135 -11.75 -6.04 -8.27
N HIS A 136 -10.89 -6.42 -7.33
CA HIS A 136 -11.25 -7.36 -6.28
C HIS A 136 -11.68 -6.63 -5.02
N HIS A 137 -12.95 -6.79 -4.65
CA HIS A 137 -13.52 -6.17 -3.46
C HIS A 137 -13.74 -7.24 -2.38
N LEU A 138 -12.92 -7.20 -1.33
CA LEU A 138 -13.12 -7.99 -0.12
C LEU A 138 -13.53 -7.06 1.01
N ARG A 139 -14.65 -7.36 1.68
CA ARG A 139 -15.13 -6.56 2.82
C ARG A 139 -14.30 -6.88 4.07
N TYR A 140 -14.23 -5.91 4.98
CA TYR A 140 -13.59 -6.07 6.28
C TYR A 140 -14.13 -7.30 7.05
N GLU A 141 -15.45 -7.45 7.08
CA GLU A 141 -16.14 -8.55 7.79
C GLU A 141 -15.76 -9.94 7.25
N ASP A 142 -15.57 -10.05 5.94
CA ASP A 142 -15.16 -11.29 5.27
C ASP A 142 -13.65 -11.52 5.38
N PHE A 143 -12.87 -10.44 5.42
CA PHE A 143 -11.42 -10.49 5.52
C PHE A 143 -10.95 -11.10 6.84
N LEU A 144 -11.52 -10.72 7.98
CA LEU A 144 -11.07 -11.22 9.30
C LEU A 144 -11.04 -12.75 9.42
N PRO A 145 -12.11 -13.50 9.11
CA PRO A 145 -12.09 -14.95 9.19
C PRO A 145 -11.13 -15.58 8.16
N LEU A 146 -10.99 -14.98 6.97
CA LEU A 146 -10.02 -15.45 5.97
C LEU A 146 -8.58 -15.23 6.42
N TRP A 147 -8.28 -14.06 6.98
CA TRP A 147 -7.00 -13.73 7.55
C TRP A 147 -6.63 -14.71 8.67
N GLN A 148 -7.56 -14.98 9.60
CA GLN A 148 -7.34 -15.93 10.69
C GLN A 148 -7.02 -17.34 10.18
N LYS A 149 -7.70 -17.79 9.12
CA LYS A 149 -7.44 -19.10 8.49
C LYS A 149 -6.05 -19.15 7.83
N GLN A 150 -5.63 -18.06 7.18
CA GLN A 150 -4.36 -17.98 6.47
C GLN A 150 -3.17 -17.71 7.41
N ASN A 151 -3.40 -17.09 8.57
CA ASN A 151 -2.37 -16.58 9.46
C ASN A 151 -2.67 -16.92 10.93
N LEU A 152 -2.57 -18.20 11.30
CA LEU A 152 -2.95 -18.71 12.62
C LEU A 152 -2.19 -18.02 13.78
N GLU A 153 -0.90 -17.73 13.61
CA GLU A 153 -0.06 -17.11 14.64
C GLU A 153 -0.16 -15.58 14.67
N ASN A 154 -0.57 -14.96 13.55
CA ASN A 154 -0.60 -13.50 13.37
C ASN A 154 -2.03 -12.97 13.41
N LEU A 155 -2.66 -13.03 14.58
CA LEU A 155 -4.04 -12.55 14.80
C LEU A 155 -4.21 -11.08 14.36
N TRP A 156 -5.31 -10.78 13.66
CA TRP A 156 -5.52 -9.45 13.06
C TRP A 156 -5.50 -8.32 14.09
N HIS A 157 -6.22 -8.47 15.21
CA HIS A 157 -6.31 -7.42 16.24
C HIS A 157 -4.94 -6.98 16.75
N LYS A 158 -3.97 -7.89 16.88
CA LYS A 158 -2.59 -7.55 17.28
C LYS A 158 -1.87 -6.72 16.24
N GLN A 159 -2.15 -6.93 14.95
CA GLN A 159 -1.57 -6.12 13.88
C GLN A 159 -2.29 -4.77 13.79
N GLU A 160 -3.61 -4.75 13.99
CA GLU A 160 -4.42 -3.53 14.05
C GLU A 160 -3.99 -2.61 15.21
N ASP A 161 -3.71 -3.17 16.39
CA ASP A 161 -3.16 -2.42 17.52
C ASP A 161 -1.81 -1.76 17.18
N LYS A 162 -0.92 -2.47 16.49
CA LYS A 162 0.36 -1.90 16.01
C LYS A 162 0.14 -0.78 14.98
N ILE A 163 -0.85 -0.95 14.10
CA ILE A 163 -1.22 0.07 13.12
C ILE A 163 -1.70 1.33 13.84
N PHE A 164 -2.58 1.19 14.84
CA PHE A 164 -3.09 2.33 15.59
C PHE A 164 -2.04 3.00 16.48
N GLN A 165 -1.03 2.27 16.97
CA GLN A 165 0.10 2.87 17.68
C GLN A 165 1.00 3.74 16.78
N MET A 166 0.98 3.53 15.47
CA MET A 166 1.75 4.32 14.51
C MET A 166 1.04 5.58 14.02
N LEU A 167 -0.29 5.65 14.19
CA LEU A 167 -1.16 6.71 13.69
C LEU A 167 -1.43 7.76 14.79
#